data_AF-A0ABD0NPF3-F1
#
_entry.id   AF-A0ABD0NPF3-F1
#
_cell.length_a   1.000
_cell.length_b   1.000
_cell.length_c   1.000
_cell.angle_alpha   90.00
_cell.angle_beta   90.00
_cell.angle_gamma   90.00
#
_symmetry.space_group_name_H-M   'P 1'
#
loop_
_entity.id
_entity.type
_entity.pdbx_description
1 polymer ?
#
loop_
_entity_poly.entity_id
_entity_poly.type
_entity_poly.pdbx_seq_one_letter_code
_entity_poly.pdbx_strand_id
1 'polypeptide(L)' 'YYGNPMELGNSCKKCDCNGNSDPNLIFNECNNVTGQCLNCWGNTSGDNCERCAPGFYGDAISAKDCR' A
#
# COMPACT_ATOMS: atom_id res chain seq x y z
N TYR A 1 -6.65 -7.82 -0.63
CA TYR A 1 -7.99 -7.21 -0.59
C TYR A 1 -8.34 -6.89 0.85
N TYR A 2 -9.16 -5.87 1.08
CA TYR A 2 -9.62 -5.45 2.39
C TYR A 2 -11.10 -5.11 2.37
N GLY A 3 -11.72 -5.04 3.55
CA GLY A 3 -13.16 -4.80 3.71
C GLY A 3 -13.92 -6.06 4.10
N ASN A 4 -15.11 -5.87 4.68
CA ASN A 4 -15.95 -6.95 5.17
C ASN A 4 -17.16 -7.17 4.25
N PRO A 5 -17.16 -8.21 3.40
CA PRO A 5 -18.27 -8.47 2.49
C PRO A 5 -19.57 -8.93 3.20
N MET A 6 -19.51 -9.21 4.51
CA MET A 6 -20.70 -9.58 5.30
C MET A 6 -21.47 -8.36 5.82
N GLU A 7 -20.88 -7.16 5.73
CA GLU A 7 -21.54 -5.92 6.13
C GLU A 7 -22.39 -5.38 4.96
N LEU A 8 -23.65 -5.06 5.23
CA LEU A 8 -24.61 -4.68 4.20
C LEU A 8 -24.17 -3.40 3.47
N GLY A 9 -23.86 -3.53 2.17
CA GLY A 9 -23.37 -2.43 1.33
C GLY A 9 -21.85 -2.30 1.29
N ASN A 10 -21.12 -3.17 1.99
CA ASN A 10 -19.67 -3.20 2.00
C ASN A 10 -19.15 -4.36 1.12
N SER A 11 -17.98 -4.19 0.50
CA SER A 11 -17.42 -5.17 -0.43
C SER A 11 -15.90 -5.24 -0.31
N CYS A 12 -15.32 -6.35 -0.75
CA CYS A 12 -13.87 -6.49 -0.79
C CYS A 12 -13.27 -5.54 -1.83
N LYS A 13 -12.45 -4.60 -1.38
CA LYS A 13 -11.69 -3.69 -2.24
C LYS A 13 -10.28 -4.21 -2.44
N LYS A 14 -9.74 -4.04 -3.65
CA LYS A 14 -8.34 -4.37 -3.91
C LYS A 14 -7.46 -3.42 -3.09
N CYS A 15 -6.34 -3.94 -2.57
CA CYS A 15 -5.34 -3.08 -1.96
C CYS A 15 -4.78 -2.16 -3.06
N ASP A 16 -4.60 -0.88 -2.74
CA ASP A 16 -3.96 0.07 -3.65
C ASP A 16 -2.75 0.67 -2.96
N CYS A 17 -1.62 -0.01 -3.11
CA CYS A 17 -0.34 0.43 -2.55
C CYS A 17 0.50 1.19 -3.57
N ASN A 18 -0.13 1.81 -4.58
CA ASN A 18 0.54 2.54 -5.66
C ASN A 18 1.61 1.72 -6.41
N GLY A 19 1.48 0.40 -6.40
CA GLY A 19 2.49 -0.52 -6.94
C GLY A 19 3.86 -0.36 -6.27
N ASN A 20 3.89 0.08 -5.01
CA ASN A 20 5.06 0.15 -4.14
C ASN A 20 5.02 -0.95 -3.07
N SER A 21 4.27 -2.02 -3.29
CA SER A 21 4.27 -3.21 -2.45
C SER A 21 5.51 -4.05 -2.73
N ASP A 22 5.96 -4.86 -1.77
CA ASP A 22 7.01 -5.84 -2.05
C ASP A 22 6.53 -6.84 -3.12
N PRO A 23 7.20 -6.93 -4.29
CA PRO A 23 6.81 -7.85 -5.35
C PRO A 23 6.93 -9.33 -4.98
N ASN A 24 7.62 -9.67 -3.88
CA ASN A 24 7.80 -11.03 -3.38
C ASN A 24 6.81 -11.39 -2.26
N LEU A 25 5.86 -10.50 -1.94
CA LEU A 25 4.79 -10.80 -0.98
C LEU A 25 3.97 -12.02 -1.45
N ILE A 26 4.09 -13.11 -0.71
CA ILE A 26 3.28 -14.33 -0.90
C ILE A 26 1.93 -14.19 -0.14
N PHE A 27 1.83 -13.21 0.75
CA PHE A 27 0.69 -12.98 1.66
C PHE A 27 0.00 -11.64 1.40
N ASN A 28 -0.89 -11.24 2.32
CA ASN A 28 -1.76 -10.06 2.16
C ASN A 28 -0.95 -8.77 1.99
N GLU A 29 -1.20 -8.05 0.88
CA GLU A 29 -0.54 -6.79 0.50
C GLU A 29 -0.86 -5.63 1.47
N CYS A 30 -2.09 -5.61 2.00
CA CYS A 30 -2.58 -4.59 2.91
C CYS A 30 -3.37 -5.18 4.08
N ASN A 31 -3.62 -4.38 5.11
CA ASN A 31 -4.45 -4.69 6.25
C ASN A 31 -5.88 -4.99 5.78
N ASN A 32 -6.43 -6.12 6.22
CA ASN A 32 -7.74 -6.62 5.78
C ASN A 32 -8.93 -5.77 6.26
N VAL A 33 -8.74 -4.93 7.29
CA VAL A 33 -9.77 -4.04 7.83
C VAL A 33 -9.60 -2.62 7.29
N THR A 34 -8.40 -2.05 7.44
CA THR A 34 -8.16 -0.64 7.10
C THR A 34 -7.79 -0.40 5.64
N GLY A 35 -7.28 -1.42 4.95
CA GLY A 35 -6.72 -1.29 3.61
C GLY A 35 -5.30 -0.72 3.57
N GLN A 36 -4.69 -0.45 4.73
CA GLN A 36 -3.36 0.12 4.84
C GLN A 36 -2.28 -0.88 4.42
N CYS A 37 -1.39 -0.48 3.53
CA CYS A 37 -0.30 -1.32 3.02
C CYS A 37 0.64 -1.73 4.14
N LEU A 38 0.94 -3.02 4.23
CA LEU A 38 1.72 -3.58 5.34
C LEU A 38 3.22 -3.43 5.13
N ASN A 39 3.68 -3.44 3.87
CA ASN A 39 5.08 -3.30 3.51
C ASN A 39 5.22 -2.43 2.27
N CYS A 40 5.79 -1.24 2.45
CA CYS A 40 6.12 -0.31 1.39
C CYS A 40 7.57 -0.51 0.96
N TRP A 41 7.74 -0.86 -0.32
CA TRP A 41 9.01 -1.13 -0.99
C TRP A 41 9.57 0.14 -1.65
N GLY A 42 10.88 0.18 -1.90
CA GLY A 42 11.52 1.31 -2.59
C GLY A 42 11.59 2.60 -1.75
N ASN A 43 11.82 2.49 -0.44
CA ASN A 43 11.89 3.63 0.49
C ASN A 43 10.64 4.51 0.48
N THR A 44 9.47 3.89 0.29
CA THR A 44 8.17 4.56 0.36
C THR A 44 7.50 4.33 1.72
N SER A 45 6.49 5.13 2.04
CA SER A 45 5.72 5.12 3.27
C SER A 45 4.36 5.79 3.02
N GLY A 46 3.51 5.83 4.05
CA GLY A 46 2.11 6.23 3.92
C GLY A 46 1.18 5.02 3.89
N ASP A 47 -0.12 5.29 3.92
CA ASP A 47 -1.12 4.22 4.06
C ASP A 47 -1.26 3.39 2.79
N ASN A 48 -0.91 3.99 1.66
CA ASN A 48 -0.93 3.43 0.31
C ASN A 48 0.47 3.47 -0.32
N CYS A 49 1.53 3.61 0.50
CA CYS A 49 2.90 3.79 0.03
C CYS A 49 3.07 4.98 -0.93
N GLU A 50 2.33 6.06 -0.65
CA GLU A 50 2.15 7.21 -1.55
C GLU A 50 3.21 8.31 -1.43
N ARG A 51 4.11 8.20 -0.46
CA ARG A 51 5.14 9.20 -0.16
C ARG A 51 6.47 8.53 0.15
N CYS A 52 7.56 9.27 0.04
CA CYS A 52 8.86 8.75 0.47
C CYS A 52 8.89 8.56 2.00
N ALA A 53 9.63 7.54 2.44
CA ALA A 53 9.86 7.27 3.84
C ALA A 53 10.59 8.44 4.51
N PRO A 54 10.42 8.63 5.84
CA PRO A 54 11.11 9.69 6.55
C PRO A 54 12.62 9.66 6.30
N GLY A 55 13.18 10.78 5.82
CA GLY A 55 14.60 10.90 5.47
C GLY A 55 14.94 10.63 4.00
N PHE A 56 13.98 10.20 3.19
CA PHE A 56 14.11 10.02 1.74
C PHE A 56 13.36 11.11 0.98
N TYR A 57 13.84 11.45 -0.21
CA TYR A 57 13.29 12.50 -1.07
C TYR A 57 13.11 12.00 -2.50
N GLY A 58 12.13 12.58 -3.21
CA GLY A 58 11.77 12.19 -4.58
C GLY A 58 10.25 12.09 -4.75
N ASP A 59 9.83 11.37 -5.78
CA ASP A 59 8.43 11.06 -6.09
C ASP A 59 8.20 9.55 -5.94
N ALA A 60 7.30 9.18 -5.02
CA ALA A 60 6.98 7.79 -4.70
C ALA A 60 6.05 7.12 -5.73
N ILE A 61 5.32 7.89 -6.54
CA ILE A 61 4.21 7.40 -7.36
C ILE A 61 4.60 7.29 -8.83
N SER A 62 4.99 8.42 -9.40
CA SER A 62 5.24 8.61 -10.82
C SER A 62 6.69 8.27 -11.16
N ALA A 63 7.65 8.82 -10.41
CA ALA A 63 9.07 8.60 -10.70
C ALA A 63 9.64 7.38 -9.96
N LYS A 64 9.04 6.99 -8.82
CA LYS A 64 9.47 5.90 -7.95
C LYS A 64 10.94 6.00 -7.55
N ASP A 65 11.38 7.20 -7.18
CA ASP A 65 12.79 7.53 -7.04
C ASP A 65 13.19 8.04 -5.65
N CYS A 66 12.46 7.60 -4.62
CA CYS A 66 12.73 7.89 -3.21
C CYS A 66 14.14 7.44 -2.79
N ARG A 67 15.01 8.43 -2.57
CA ARG A 67 16.45 8.27 -2.36
C ARG A 67 16.99 9.15 -1.22
#